data_AF-A0A9W6KZ49-F1
#
_entry.id   AF-A0A9W6KZ49-F1
#
_cell.length_a   1.000
_cell.length_b   1.000
_cell.length_c   1.000
_cell.angle_alpha   90.00
_cell.angle_beta   90.00
_cell.angle_gamma   90.00
#
_symmetry.space_group_name_H-M   'P 1'
#
loop_
_entity.id
_entity.type
_entity.pdbx_description
1 polymer ?
#
loop_
_entity_poly.entity_id
_entity_poly.type
_entity_poly.pdbx_seq_one_letter_code
_entity_poly.pdbx_strand_id
1 'polypeptide(L)'
;MPAITRRTDLGLPRYHDGDESDVFLLSGAEDLVPILDTGGERVEDTTTAPGYRIHGYRPRTEGMFARIERWTSVAHPEDVHWRSLSRDNVLTVYGRDAASRITDPDDALRIFSWRISETRDDKGTAIAYAYTPEDGSGIDEGSAHERHRTAPMRDTTSYLRNIRYGNRVPLLITAGSGTGRRPRFISGFRVMASASVMATSVGSSGAVRRISFPGNAARANRARWLRVDCSDRCGCRR
;
A
#
# COMPACT_ATOMS: atom_id res chain seq x y z
N MET A 1 -2.55 9.21 5.94
CA MET A 1 -1.72 8.07 5.48
C MET A 1 -0.80 8.58 4.38
N PRO A 2 0.50 8.25 4.40
CA PRO A 2 1.43 8.63 3.34
C PRO A 2 0.99 8.11 1.97
N ALA A 3 1.12 8.95 0.94
CA ALA A 3 0.80 8.62 -0.44
C ALA A 3 1.63 9.51 -1.38
N ILE A 4 1.80 9.07 -2.61
CA ILE A 4 2.27 9.91 -3.71
C ILE A 4 1.08 10.20 -4.60
N THR A 5 0.79 11.47 -4.87
CA THR A 5 -0.43 11.88 -5.61
C THR A 5 -0.07 12.90 -6.67
N ARG A 6 -0.77 12.88 -7.80
CA ARG A 6 -0.64 13.94 -8.81
C ARG A 6 -1.17 15.26 -8.26
N ARG A 7 -0.43 16.34 -8.53
CA ARG A 7 -0.77 17.68 -8.05
C ARG A 7 -1.98 18.24 -8.84
N THR A 8 -2.91 18.87 -8.13
CA THR A 8 -4.17 19.40 -8.71
C THR A 8 -4.43 20.87 -8.39
N ASP A 9 -3.52 21.56 -7.71
CA ASP A 9 -3.67 22.96 -7.29
C ASP A 9 -3.55 23.96 -8.44
N LEU A 10 -2.72 23.64 -9.45
CA LEU A 10 -2.42 24.49 -10.61
C LEU A 10 -3.05 23.97 -11.92
N GLY A 11 -3.99 23.03 -11.83
CA GLY A 11 -4.68 22.47 -12.98
C GLY A 11 -5.02 20.98 -12.82
N LEU A 12 -5.76 20.44 -13.79
CA LEU A 12 -6.07 19.01 -13.83
C LEU A 12 -4.89 18.22 -14.40
N PRO A 13 -4.59 17.03 -13.85
CA PRO A 13 -3.59 16.15 -14.41
C PRO A 13 -3.95 15.72 -15.84
N ARG A 14 -2.97 15.72 -16.73
CA ARG A 14 -3.12 15.35 -18.15
C ARG A 14 -2.75 13.90 -18.43
N TYR A 15 -2.06 13.24 -17.50
CA TYR A 15 -1.64 11.83 -17.58
C TYR A 15 -0.72 11.52 -18.78
N HIS A 16 -0.07 12.54 -19.36
CA HIS A 16 1.00 12.33 -20.34
C HIS A 16 2.32 12.17 -19.60
N ASP A 17 2.55 10.96 -19.09
CA ASP A 17 3.71 10.63 -18.25
C ASP A 17 5.04 10.59 -19.03
N GLY A 18 4.99 10.37 -20.35
CA GLY A 18 6.17 10.45 -21.21
C GLY A 18 6.77 11.86 -21.24
N ASP A 19 5.91 12.87 -21.25
CA ASP A 19 6.29 14.29 -21.35
C ASP A 19 6.48 14.97 -19.99
N GLU A 20 6.40 14.22 -18.88
CA GLU A 20 6.37 14.75 -17.50
C GLU A 20 5.36 15.91 -17.34
N SER A 21 4.20 15.75 -17.97
CA SER A 21 3.17 16.79 -18.03
C SER A 21 2.55 17.16 -16.66
N ASP A 22 2.71 16.27 -15.68
CA ASP A 22 2.12 16.34 -14.34
C ASP A 22 3.20 16.33 -13.26
N VAL A 23 2.94 17.02 -12.14
CA VAL A 23 3.82 17.04 -10.97
C VAL A 23 3.30 16.06 -9.92
N PHE A 24 4.20 15.33 -9.28
CA PHE A 24 3.86 14.40 -8.19
C PHE A 24 4.17 15.03 -6.83
N LEU A 25 3.31 14.77 -5.85
CA LEU A 25 3.47 15.21 -4.47
C LEU A 25 3.76 14.03 -3.57
N LEU A 26 4.87 14.06 -2.82
CA LEU A 26 5.10 13.11 -1.74
C LEU A 26 4.41 13.59 -0.45
N SER A 27 3.51 12.75 0.08
CA SER A 27 2.73 13.01 1.30
C SER A 27 2.00 14.36 1.29
N GLY A 28 1.65 14.87 0.11
CA GLY A 28 0.91 16.12 -0.07
C GLY A 28 1.69 17.40 0.20
N ALA A 29 3.01 17.33 0.41
CA ALA A 29 3.81 18.50 0.80
C ALA A 29 4.97 18.80 -0.15
N GLU A 30 5.61 17.78 -0.74
CA GLU A 30 6.82 17.98 -1.53
C GLU A 30 6.60 17.73 -3.02
N ASP A 31 6.80 18.76 -3.84
CA ASP A 31 6.89 18.66 -5.29
C ASP A 31 8.07 17.77 -5.70
N LEU A 32 7.79 16.65 -6.37
CA LEU A 32 8.80 15.78 -6.95
C LEU A 32 9.13 16.23 -8.36
N VAL A 33 10.42 16.31 -8.66
CA VAL A 33 10.94 16.60 -9.99
C VAL A 33 11.81 15.44 -10.47
N PRO A 34 11.78 15.09 -11.76
CA PRO A 34 12.61 14.01 -12.31
C PRO A 34 14.09 14.37 -12.19
N ILE A 35 14.92 13.34 -12.02
CA ILE A 35 16.37 13.48 -12.11
C ILE A 35 16.75 13.38 -13.60
N LEU A 36 17.43 14.42 -14.07
CA LEU A 36 17.88 14.53 -15.45
C LEU A 36 19.39 14.27 -15.54
N ASP A 37 19.83 13.75 -16.68
CA ASP A 37 21.24 13.60 -17.03
C ASP A 37 21.85 14.93 -17.51
N THR A 38 23.11 14.89 -17.95
CA THR A 38 23.82 16.07 -18.47
C THR A 38 23.24 16.61 -19.78
N GLY A 39 22.48 15.81 -20.51
CA GLY A 39 21.76 16.20 -21.73
C GLY A 39 20.38 16.79 -21.45
N GLY A 40 19.92 16.76 -20.20
CA GLY A 40 18.56 17.18 -19.83
C GLY A 40 17.51 16.10 -20.02
N GLU A 41 17.91 14.87 -20.37
CA GLU A 41 17.01 13.74 -20.52
C GLU A 41 16.81 13.01 -19.19
N ARG A 42 15.68 12.33 -19.04
CA ARG A 42 15.40 11.59 -17.81
C ARG A 42 16.35 10.41 -17.68
N VAL A 43 16.94 10.28 -16.50
CA VAL A 43 17.69 9.08 -16.16
C VAL A 43 16.72 7.90 -16.07
N GLU A 44 16.92 6.91 -16.94
CA GLU A 44 16.21 5.63 -16.94
C GLU A 44 17.17 4.51 -16.55
N ASP A 45 16.82 3.75 -15.51
CA ASP A 45 17.52 2.54 -15.12
C ASP A 45 16.67 1.30 -15.43
N THR A 46 17.16 0.49 -16.37
CA THR A 46 16.58 -0.81 -16.76
C THR A 46 17.43 -1.99 -16.30
N THR A 47 18.56 -1.73 -15.64
CA THR A 47 19.58 -2.71 -15.29
C THR A 47 19.43 -3.22 -13.85
N THR A 48 19.04 -2.36 -12.91
CA THR A 48 18.95 -2.71 -11.49
C THR A 48 17.89 -3.78 -11.24
N ALA A 49 16.76 -3.73 -11.95
CA ALA A 49 15.69 -4.71 -11.85
C ALA A 49 15.17 -5.07 -13.25
N PRO A 50 15.64 -6.20 -13.81
CA PRO A 50 15.15 -6.67 -15.10
C PRO A 50 13.62 -6.77 -15.13
N GLY A 51 13.01 -6.25 -16.19
CA GLY A 51 11.54 -6.20 -16.35
C GLY A 51 10.89 -4.92 -15.82
N TYR A 52 11.64 -3.98 -15.26
CA TYR A 52 11.15 -2.67 -14.84
C TYR A 52 11.97 -1.55 -15.46
N ARG A 53 11.29 -0.43 -15.75
CA ARG A 53 11.91 0.87 -16.02
C ARG A 53 11.83 1.71 -14.76
N ILE A 54 12.97 2.20 -14.31
CA ILE A 54 13.08 2.96 -13.06
C ILE A 54 13.50 4.39 -13.38
N HIS A 55 12.71 5.35 -12.92
CA HIS A 55 13.04 6.77 -13.00
C HIS A 55 13.25 7.34 -11.60
N GLY A 56 14.36 8.05 -11.42
CA GLY A 56 14.68 8.75 -10.17
C GLY A 56 13.96 10.09 -10.07
N TYR A 57 13.51 10.42 -8.87
CA TYR A 57 12.89 11.70 -8.54
C TYR A 57 13.54 12.29 -7.28
N ARG A 58 13.49 13.62 -7.17
CA ARG A 58 13.92 14.36 -5.97
C ARG A 58 12.87 15.40 -5.57
N PRO A 59 12.73 15.70 -4.28
CA PRO A 59 11.97 16.87 -3.84
C PRO A 59 12.56 18.16 -4.39
N ARG A 60 11.70 19.15 -4.73
CA ARG A 60 12.15 20.48 -5.15
C ARG A 60 12.89 21.22 -4.04
N THR A 61 12.47 21.03 -2.80
CA THR A 61 13.15 21.54 -1.61
C THR A 61 13.71 20.36 -0.85
N GLU A 62 15.03 20.26 -0.78
CA GLU A 62 15.69 19.09 -0.20
C GLU A 62 15.69 19.17 1.33
N GLY A 63 15.04 18.20 1.98
CA GLY A 63 15.01 18.08 3.44
C GLY A 63 15.16 16.65 3.98
N MET A 64 14.73 15.64 3.21
CA MET A 64 14.71 14.24 3.68
C MET A 64 15.84 13.36 3.15
N PHE A 65 16.63 13.83 2.16
CA PHE A 65 17.68 13.06 1.47
C PHE A 65 17.27 11.62 1.13
N ALA A 66 16.00 11.45 0.75
CA ALA A 66 15.43 10.15 0.40
C ALA A 66 15.64 9.88 -1.09
N ARG A 67 16.03 8.66 -1.43
CA ARG A 67 16.05 8.20 -2.82
C ARG A 67 14.63 7.82 -3.21
N ILE A 68 14.03 8.58 -4.11
CA ILE A 68 12.65 8.38 -4.56
C ILE A 68 12.68 7.86 -6.00
N GLU A 69 11.94 6.80 -6.25
CA GLU A 69 11.94 6.11 -7.54
C GLU A 69 10.53 5.76 -7.98
N ARG A 70 10.25 5.98 -9.26
CA ARG A 70 9.08 5.46 -9.94
C ARG A 70 9.48 4.20 -10.70
N TRP A 71 8.76 3.11 -10.45
CA TRP A 71 8.99 1.81 -11.05
C TRP A 71 7.80 1.46 -11.95
N THR A 72 8.05 1.32 -13.24
CA THR A 72 7.05 0.94 -14.24
C THR A 72 7.39 -0.44 -14.78
N SER A 73 6.46 -1.39 -14.74
CA SER A 73 6.66 -2.71 -15.34
C SER A 73 6.73 -2.61 -16.86
N VAL A 74 7.68 -3.32 -17.46
CA VAL A 74 7.84 -3.38 -18.93
C VAL A 74 6.76 -4.26 -19.56
N ALA A 75 6.34 -5.32 -18.87
CA ALA A 75 5.30 -6.23 -19.36
C ALA A 75 3.88 -5.67 -19.18
N HIS A 76 3.69 -4.86 -18.14
CA HIS A 76 2.39 -4.32 -17.70
C HIS A 76 2.54 -2.82 -17.42
N PRO A 77 2.42 -1.94 -18.42
CA PRO A 77 2.61 -0.50 -18.23
C PRO A 77 1.65 0.13 -17.20
N GLU A 78 0.50 -0.50 -16.95
CA GLU A 78 -0.45 -0.16 -15.89
C GLU A 78 0.06 -0.47 -14.47
N ASP A 79 1.07 -1.35 -14.35
CA ASP A 79 1.71 -1.69 -13.08
C ASP A 79 2.84 -0.71 -12.74
N VAL A 80 2.43 0.47 -12.29
CA VAL A 80 3.32 1.52 -11.78
C VAL A 80 3.26 1.54 -10.26
N HIS A 81 4.42 1.52 -9.62
CA HIS A 81 4.55 1.73 -8.17
C HIS A 81 5.70 2.66 -7.86
N TRP A 82 5.68 3.25 -6.67
CA TRP A 82 6.73 4.14 -6.22
C TRP A 82 7.47 3.55 -5.02
N ARG A 83 8.74 3.92 -4.90
CA ARG A 83 9.60 3.56 -3.77
C ARG A 83 10.26 4.81 -3.22
N SER A 84 10.37 4.88 -1.90
CA SER A 84 11.18 5.86 -1.20
C SER A 84 12.09 5.13 -0.24
N LEU A 85 13.39 5.38 -0.34
CA LEU A 85 14.40 4.85 0.56
C LEU A 85 14.97 6.00 1.39
N SER A 86 14.71 6.00 2.70
CA SER A 86 15.22 7.02 3.61
C SER A 86 16.72 6.81 3.93
N ARG A 87 17.35 7.83 4.53
CA ARG A 87 18.72 7.75 5.06
C ARG A 87 18.90 6.64 6.10
N ASP A 88 17.85 6.33 6.85
CA ASP A 88 17.84 5.28 7.88
C ASP A 88 17.61 3.89 7.26
N ASN A 89 17.80 3.79 5.94
CA ASN A 89 17.61 2.59 5.13
C ASN A 89 16.19 2.00 5.24
N VAL A 90 15.18 2.82 5.52
CA VAL A 90 13.78 2.38 5.53
C VAL A 90 13.21 2.51 4.13
N LEU A 91 12.80 1.38 3.53
CA LEU A 91 12.10 1.35 2.25
C LEU A 91 10.61 1.46 2.49
N THR A 92 9.98 2.44 1.86
CA THR A 92 8.52 2.56 1.76
C THR A 92 8.11 2.35 0.32
N VAL A 93 7.12 1.49 0.11
CA VAL A 93 6.56 1.21 -1.22
C VAL A 93 5.13 1.73 -1.27
N TYR A 94 4.79 2.39 -2.37
CA TYR A 94 3.47 2.98 -2.59
C TYR A 94 2.83 2.38 -3.84
N GLY A 95 1.54 2.05 -3.73
CA GLY A 95 0.73 1.55 -4.83
C GLY A 95 1.30 0.27 -5.41
N ARG A 96 1.74 -0.70 -4.59
CA ARG A 96 2.20 -2.01 -5.10
C ARG A 96 1.05 -2.82 -5.67
N ASP A 97 -0.10 -2.79 -5.00
CA ASP A 97 -1.31 -3.51 -5.38
C ASP A 97 -2.35 -2.54 -5.97
N ALA A 98 -3.23 -3.03 -6.84
CA ALA A 98 -4.31 -2.23 -7.43
C ALA A 98 -5.19 -1.55 -6.37
N ALA A 99 -5.52 -2.25 -5.28
CA ALA A 99 -6.32 -1.69 -4.18
C ALA A 99 -5.64 -0.53 -3.43
N SER A 100 -4.31 -0.43 -3.53
CA SER A 100 -3.51 0.68 -2.96
C SER A 100 -3.28 1.82 -3.94
N ARG A 101 -3.95 1.80 -5.10
CA ARG A 101 -3.96 2.88 -6.09
C ARG A 101 -5.35 3.47 -6.18
N ILE A 102 -5.42 4.74 -6.51
CA ILE A 102 -6.64 5.39 -7.00
C ILE A 102 -6.41 5.63 -8.48
N THR A 103 -7.21 5.01 -9.32
CA THR A 103 -7.05 4.98 -10.77
C THR A 103 -8.35 5.39 -11.44
N ASP A 104 -8.27 6.05 -12.59
CA ASP A 104 -9.43 6.32 -13.44
C ASP A 104 -10.16 5.00 -13.76
N PRO A 105 -11.47 4.88 -13.51
CA PRO A 105 -12.24 3.68 -13.84
C PRO A 105 -12.28 3.39 -15.34
N ASP A 106 -12.13 4.41 -16.19
CA ASP A 106 -12.20 4.26 -17.65
C ASP A 106 -10.82 3.90 -18.26
N ASP A 107 -9.72 4.20 -17.56
CA ASP A 107 -8.36 3.98 -18.05
C ASP A 107 -7.38 3.63 -16.91
N ALA A 108 -7.00 2.35 -16.84
CA ALA A 108 -6.12 1.83 -15.79
C ALA A 108 -4.70 2.43 -15.81
N LEU A 109 -4.28 3.09 -16.90
CA LEU A 109 -3.01 3.80 -16.99
C LEU A 109 -3.03 5.11 -16.21
N ARG A 110 -4.22 5.69 -16.00
CA ARG A 110 -4.39 7.00 -15.34
C ARG A 110 -4.51 6.84 -13.83
N ILE A 111 -3.36 6.59 -13.21
CA ILE A 111 -3.28 6.49 -11.76
C ILE A 111 -3.14 7.90 -11.15
N PHE A 112 -4.09 8.27 -10.30
CA PHE A 112 -4.11 9.55 -9.60
C PHE A 112 -3.24 9.54 -8.34
N SER A 113 -3.33 8.47 -7.54
CA SER A 113 -2.64 8.37 -6.25
C SER A 113 -2.13 6.95 -5.97
N TRP A 114 -0.89 6.86 -5.47
CA TRP A 114 -0.26 5.65 -4.97
C TRP A 114 -0.17 5.73 -3.46
N ARG A 115 -0.99 4.94 -2.75
CA ARG A 115 -1.02 4.90 -1.28
C ARG A 115 0.02 3.94 -0.74
N ILE A 116 0.54 4.20 0.46
CA ILE A 116 1.51 3.31 1.10
C ILE A 116 1.00 1.87 1.16
N SER A 117 1.76 0.94 0.62
CA SER A 117 1.45 -0.49 0.63
C SER A 117 2.25 -1.21 1.71
N GLU A 118 3.48 -0.77 1.94
CA GLU A 118 4.38 -1.42 2.90
C GLU A 118 5.57 -0.52 3.29
N THR A 119 6.14 -0.84 4.45
CA THR A 119 7.39 -0.28 4.94
C THR A 119 8.29 -1.42 5.40
N ARG A 120 9.59 -1.35 5.10
CA ARG A 120 10.58 -2.37 5.43
C ARG A 120 11.84 -1.71 5.98
N ASP A 121 12.29 -2.16 7.14
CA ASP A 121 13.57 -1.72 7.71
C ASP A 121 14.73 -2.62 7.28
N ASP A 122 15.93 -2.27 7.69
CA ASP A 122 17.18 -2.98 7.42
C ASP A 122 17.40 -4.22 8.31
N LYS A 123 16.55 -4.40 9.34
CA LYS A 123 16.53 -5.54 10.26
C LYS A 123 15.57 -6.64 9.81
N GLY A 124 14.80 -6.41 8.75
CA GLY A 124 13.82 -7.34 8.23
C GLY A 124 12.45 -7.25 8.89
N THR A 125 12.19 -6.20 9.67
CA THR A 125 10.85 -5.84 10.13
C THR A 125 10.08 -5.26 8.95
N ALA A 126 8.80 -5.62 8.86
CA ALA A 126 7.91 -5.04 7.88
C ALA A 126 6.54 -4.70 8.44
N ILE A 127 5.97 -3.65 7.84
CA ILE A 127 4.60 -3.20 8.04
C ILE A 127 3.92 -3.27 6.68
N ALA A 128 2.75 -3.89 6.60
CA ALA A 128 1.94 -3.98 5.39
C ALA A 128 0.58 -3.33 5.62
N TYR A 129 0.10 -2.61 4.62
CA TYR A 129 -1.15 -1.85 4.62
C TYR A 129 -2.09 -2.45 3.59
N ALA A 130 -3.23 -2.96 4.04
CA ALA A 130 -4.23 -3.55 3.17
C ALA A 130 -5.45 -2.64 3.06
N TYR A 131 -5.89 -2.44 1.81
CA TYR A 131 -7.03 -1.62 1.46
C TYR A 131 -8.21 -2.47 1.01
N THR A 132 -9.41 -1.93 1.16
CA THR A 132 -10.64 -2.52 0.63
C THR A 132 -11.29 -1.49 -0.29
N PRO A 133 -11.62 -1.87 -1.54
CA PRO A 133 -12.30 -0.97 -2.45
C PRO A 133 -13.68 -0.60 -1.90
N GLU A 134 -14.17 0.57 -2.29
CA GLU A 134 -15.58 0.92 -2.16
C GLU A 134 -16.42 -0.04 -3.00
N ASP A 135 -17.56 -0.48 -2.45
CA ASP A 135 -18.47 -1.41 -3.12
C ASP A 135 -19.86 -0.80 -3.38
N GLY A 136 -20.04 0.48 -3.01
CA GLY A 136 -21.26 1.23 -3.22
C GLY A 136 -22.44 0.74 -2.37
N SER A 137 -22.21 -0.13 -1.40
CA SER A 137 -23.29 -0.69 -0.59
C SER A 137 -23.90 0.36 0.35
N GLY A 138 -25.24 0.39 0.42
CA GLY A 138 -25.97 1.32 1.29
C GLY A 138 -26.04 2.78 0.80
N ILE A 139 -25.65 3.05 -0.45
CA ILE A 139 -25.73 4.39 -1.03
C ILE A 139 -27.15 4.69 -1.54
N ASP A 140 -27.70 5.85 -1.15
CA ASP A 140 -28.93 6.39 -1.74
C ASP A 140 -28.60 7.14 -3.04
N GLU A 141 -28.85 6.49 -4.18
CA GLU A 141 -28.62 7.07 -5.50
C GLU A 141 -29.55 8.26 -5.82
N GLY A 142 -30.64 8.44 -5.07
CA GLY A 142 -31.54 9.58 -5.19
C GLY A 142 -30.97 10.88 -4.62
N SER A 143 -29.96 10.78 -3.75
CA SER A 143 -29.34 11.92 -3.11
C SER A 143 -28.57 12.80 -4.12
N ALA A 144 -28.67 14.12 -3.96
CA ALA A 144 -28.09 15.08 -4.90
C ALA A 144 -26.57 14.93 -5.12
N HIS A 145 -25.85 14.38 -4.13
CA HIS A 145 -24.41 14.15 -4.19
C HIS A 145 -24.01 12.81 -4.87
N GLU A 146 -24.97 11.91 -5.09
CA GLU A 146 -24.72 10.60 -5.70
C GLU A 146 -25.44 10.42 -7.05
N ARG A 147 -26.48 11.22 -7.32
CA ARG A 147 -27.31 11.12 -8.54
C ARG A 147 -26.55 11.22 -9.87
N HIS A 148 -25.35 11.81 -9.87
CA HIS A 148 -24.52 12.02 -11.06
C HIS A 148 -23.27 11.17 -11.09
N ARG A 149 -23.07 10.30 -10.09
CA ARG A 149 -21.95 9.36 -10.07
C ARG A 149 -22.41 8.04 -10.68
N THR A 150 -21.61 7.47 -11.57
CA THR A 150 -21.83 6.10 -12.07
C THR A 150 -21.28 5.09 -11.08
N ALA A 151 -21.68 3.82 -11.17
CA ALA A 151 -21.13 2.78 -10.31
C ALA A 151 -19.58 2.68 -10.39
N PRO A 152 -18.94 2.69 -11.58
CA PRO A 152 -17.48 2.69 -11.66
C PRO A 152 -16.79 3.89 -10.98
N MET A 153 -17.43 5.07 -11.01
CA MET A 153 -16.92 6.27 -10.32
C MET A 153 -17.06 6.20 -8.80
N ARG A 154 -17.96 5.34 -8.29
CA ARG A 154 -18.11 5.10 -6.84
C ARG A 154 -17.03 4.13 -6.35
N ASP A 155 -16.78 3.07 -7.12
CA ASP A 155 -15.85 1.99 -6.75
C ASP A 155 -14.36 2.38 -6.86
N THR A 156 -14.07 3.57 -7.39
CA THR A 156 -12.70 4.08 -7.60
C THR A 156 -11.92 4.29 -6.30
N THR A 157 -12.61 4.60 -5.20
CA THR A 157 -11.94 4.83 -3.91
C THR A 157 -11.70 3.52 -3.17
N SER A 158 -10.76 3.54 -2.24
CA SER A 158 -10.51 2.44 -1.33
C SER A 158 -10.25 2.94 0.08
N TYR A 159 -10.38 2.09 1.08
CA TYR A 159 -10.22 2.43 2.48
C TYR A 159 -9.21 1.52 3.15
N LEU A 160 -8.44 2.07 4.09
CA LEU A 160 -7.49 1.29 4.85
C LEU A 160 -8.26 0.33 5.77
N ARG A 161 -8.10 -0.98 5.54
CA ARG A 161 -8.80 -2.02 6.30
C ARG A 161 -7.97 -2.58 7.44
N ASN A 162 -6.70 -2.87 7.20
CA ASN A 162 -5.82 -3.39 8.24
C ASN A 162 -4.37 -2.99 8.01
N ILE A 163 -3.67 -2.80 9.13
CA ILE A 163 -2.22 -2.62 9.18
C ILE A 163 -1.65 -3.85 9.88
N ARG A 164 -0.79 -4.58 9.18
CA ARG A 164 -0.11 -5.78 9.70
C ARG A 164 1.32 -5.43 10.01
N TYR A 165 1.76 -5.72 11.22
CA TYR A 165 3.12 -5.48 11.69
C TYR A 165 3.58 -6.57 12.64
N GLY A 166 4.86 -6.56 13.02
CA GLY A 166 5.42 -7.56 13.93
C GLY A 166 5.53 -8.94 13.28
N ASN A 167 6.15 -8.99 12.09
CA ASN A 167 6.43 -10.25 11.41
C ASN A 167 7.29 -11.15 12.30
N ARG A 168 6.87 -12.41 12.46
CA ARG A 168 7.55 -13.39 13.33
C ARG A 168 8.87 -13.88 12.73
N VAL A 169 8.95 -13.88 11.41
CA VAL A 169 10.15 -14.26 10.66
C VAL A 169 10.67 -13.00 9.96
N PRO A 170 11.92 -12.59 10.23
CA PRO A 170 12.55 -11.48 9.53
C PRO A 170 12.58 -11.72 8.01
N LEU A 171 12.23 -10.70 7.24
CA LEU A 171 12.20 -10.80 5.76
C LEU A 171 13.58 -11.08 5.13
N LEU A 172 14.66 -10.81 5.86
CA LEU A 172 16.02 -11.09 5.41
C LEU A 172 16.33 -12.59 5.35
N ILE A 173 15.58 -13.41 6.10
CA ILE A 173 15.77 -14.87 6.16
C ILE A 173 14.88 -15.57 5.13
N THR A 174 13.68 -15.05 4.87
CA THR A 174 12.67 -15.67 4.00
C THR A 174 13.01 -15.59 2.50
N ALA A 175 13.89 -14.71 2.07
CA ALA A 175 14.22 -14.48 0.65
C ALA A 175 15.12 -15.57 0.00
N GLY A 176 15.01 -16.84 0.45
CA GLY A 176 15.59 -18.02 -0.19
C GLY A 176 17.12 -18.11 -0.28
N SER A 177 17.86 -17.11 0.20
CA SER A 177 19.32 -17.04 0.00
C SER A 177 20.13 -16.87 1.29
N GLY A 178 19.51 -16.54 2.43
CA GLY A 178 20.26 -16.25 3.67
C GLY A 178 21.28 -15.12 3.52
N THR A 179 21.16 -14.28 2.48
CA THR A 179 22.19 -13.29 2.09
C THR A 179 22.14 -12.01 2.93
N GLY A 180 21.22 -11.89 3.89
CA GLY A 180 21.03 -10.67 4.68
C GLY A 180 20.49 -9.49 3.88
N ARG A 181 20.06 -9.70 2.62
CA ARG A 181 19.54 -8.65 1.75
C ARG A 181 18.02 -8.56 1.82
N ARG A 182 17.50 -7.33 1.82
CA ARG A 182 16.05 -7.08 1.74
C ARG A 182 15.52 -7.62 0.40
N PRO A 183 14.45 -8.44 0.40
CA PRO A 183 13.82 -8.86 -0.85
C PRO A 183 13.25 -7.65 -1.59
N ARG A 184 13.38 -7.65 -2.92
CA ARG A 184 12.81 -6.59 -3.78
C ARG A 184 11.29 -6.61 -3.73
N PHE A 185 10.70 -7.79 -3.84
CA PHE A 185 9.27 -8.03 -3.77
C PHE A 185 8.99 -9.05 -2.65
N ILE A 186 7.92 -8.82 -1.89
CA ILE A 186 7.39 -9.84 -0.98
C ILE A 186 6.32 -10.60 -1.75
N SER A 187 6.52 -11.90 -1.98
CA SER A 187 5.45 -12.79 -2.39
C SER A 187 4.67 -13.20 -1.13
N GLY A 188 3.39 -12.83 -1.08
CA GLY A 188 2.44 -13.23 -0.03
C GLY A 188 2.94 -12.90 1.38
N PHE A 189 2.55 -11.75 1.93
CA PHE A 189 2.80 -11.43 3.33
C PHE A 189 2.09 -12.46 4.24
N ARG A 190 2.76 -13.60 4.53
CA ARG A 190 2.36 -14.59 5.52
C ARG A 190 2.64 -14.04 6.91
N VAL A 191 1.97 -12.95 7.28
CA VAL A 191 1.49 -12.87 8.66
C VAL A 191 0.32 -13.81 8.67
N MET A 192 0.50 -14.98 9.31
CA MET A 192 -0.50 -16.04 9.34
C MET A 192 -1.90 -15.44 9.42
N ALA A 193 -2.75 -15.82 8.47
CA ALA A 193 -4.19 -15.79 8.69
C ALA A 193 -4.41 -16.31 10.11
N SER A 194 -5.20 -15.59 10.91
CA SER A 194 -5.71 -16.14 12.16
C SER A 194 -6.14 -17.57 11.86
N ALA A 195 -5.56 -18.53 12.56
CA ALA A 195 -6.19 -19.83 12.66
C ALA A 195 -7.56 -19.53 13.28
N SER A 196 -8.59 -19.35 12.45
CA SER A 196 -9.94 -19.61 12.88
C SER A 196 -9.92 -21.07 13.27
N VAL A 197 -9.76 -21.31 14.57
CA VAL A 197 -10.28 -22.53 15.16
C VAL A 197 -11.76 -22.46 14.80
N MET A 198 -12.17 -23.23 13.80
CA MET A 198 -13.57 -23.55 13.62
C MET A 198 -13.98 -24.22 14.93
N ALA A 199 -14.67 -23.46 15.78
CA ALA A 199 -15.46 -24.05 16.82
C ALA A 199 -16.53 -24.86 16.09
N THR A 200 -16.28 -26.16 15.92
CA THR A 200 -17.34 -27.12 15.65
C THR A 200 -18.31 -26.97 16.80
N SER A 201 -19.49 -26.42 16.50
CA SER A 201 -20.63 -26.49 17.40
C SER A 201 -20.99 -27.97 17.56
N VAL A 202 -20.45 -28.60 18.59
CA VAL A 202 -20.93 -29.90 19.03
C VAL A 202 -22.24 -29.65 19.75
N GLY A 203 -23.31 -30.19 19.15
CA GLY A 203 -24.66 -30.16 19.69
C GLY A 203 -24.72 -30.72 21.10
N SER A 204 -25.57 -30.06 21.89
CA SER A 204 -26.08 -30.46 23.19
C SER A 204 -26.19 -31.98 23.40
N SER A 205 -25.35 -32.53 24.28
CA SER A 205 -25.71 -33.64 25.17
C SER A 205 -24.77 -33.64 26.37
N GLY A 206 -25.34 -33.59 27.58
CA GLY A 206 -24.62 -33.38 28.83
C GLY A 206 -23.67 -34.51 29.21
N ALA A 207 -22.43 -34.14 29.52
CA ALA A 207 -21.57 -34.86 30.45
C ALA A 207 -20.45 -33.92 30.93
N VAL A 208 -20.39 -33.66 32.24
CA VAL A 208 -19.30 -32.91 32.87
C VAL A 208 -18.08 -33.82 32.99
N ARG A 209 -16.96 -33.48 32.32
CA ARG A 209 -15.65 -34.06 32.61
C ARG A 209 -14.66 -32.97 32.97
N ARG A 210 -14.12 -33.05 34.20
CA ARG A 210 -12.95 -32.29 34.67
C ARG A 210 -11.75 -32.64 33.79
N ILE A 211 -11.11 -31.63 33.21
CA ILE A 211 -9.81 -31.76 32.56
C ILE A 211 -8.80 -30.94 33.38
N SER A 212 -7.82 -31.64 33.95
CA SER A 212 -6.66 -31.08 34.65
C SER A 212 -5.60 -30.62 33.65
N PHE A 213 -5.04 -29.43 33.87
CA PHE A 213 -3.90 -28.89 33.11
C PHE A 213 -2.57 -29.40 33.66
N PRO A 214 -1.62 -29.86 32.81
CA PRO A 214 -0.20 -29.71 33.12
C PRO A 214 0.29 -28.39 32.56
N GLY A 215 0.89 -27.57 33.42
CA GLY A 215 1.55 -26.34 33.03
C GLY A 215 2.77 -26.61 32.17
N ASN A 216 2.97 -25.80 31.14
CA ASN A 216 4.30 -25.25 30.91
C ASN A 216 4.25 -23.97 30.08
N ALA A 217 5.11 -23.03 30.49
CA ALA A 217 5.20 -21.68 29.99
C ALA A 217 5.68 -21.62 28.54
N ALA A 218 4.94 -20.91 27.69
CA ALA A 218 5.47 -20.29 26.49
C ALA A 218 4.85 -18.90 26.35
N ARG A 219 5.67 -17.85 26.59
CA ARG A 219 5.30 -16.46 26.27
C ARG A 219 5.11 -16.34 24.76
N ALA A 220 3.87 -16.50 24.31
CA ALA A 220 3.48 -16.16 22.95
C ALA A 220 3.42 -14.63 22.83
N ASN A 221 4.43 -14.04 22.17
CA ASN A 221 4.32 -12.67 21.66
C ASN A 221 3.15 -12.64 20.65
N ARG A 222 2.02 -12.10 21.10
CA ARG A 222 0.82 -11.96 20.26
C ARG A 222 1.10 -10.89 19.21
N ALA A 223 0.95 -11.27 17.94
CA ALA A 223 0.85 -10.30 16.84
C ALA A 223 -0.32 -9.37 17.16
N ARG A 224 -0.04 -8.07 17.17
CA ARG A 224 -0.99 -7.05 17.60
C ARG A 224 -1.62 -6.48 16.34
N TRP A 225 -2.93 -6.62 16.23
CA TRP A 225 -3.70 -6.13 15.09
C TRP A 225 -4.22 -4.75 15.46
N LEU A 226 -4.04 -3.77 14.57
CA LEU A 226 -4.87 -2.56 14.64
C LEU A 226 -5.92 -2.70 13.54
N ARG A 227 -7.16 -2.98 13.95
CA ARG A 227 -8.32 -2.77 13.09
C ARG A 227 -8.63 -1.28 13.17
N VAL A 228 -8.60 -0.62 12.02
CA VAL A 228 -9.11 0.76 11.93
C VAL A 228 -10.60 0.61 11.70
N ASP A 229 -11.40 0.75 12.75
CA ASP A 229 -12.84 0.83 12.60
C ASP A 229 -13.16 2.21 12.01
N CYS A 230 -13.63 2.24 10.76
CA CYS A 230 -14.35 3.40 10.24
C CYS A 230 -15.68 3.44 11.02
N SER A 231 -15.79 4.37 11.96
CA SER A 231 -17.04 4.57 12.68
C SER A 231 -18.05 5.25 11.77
N ASP A 232 -19.08 4.51 11.36
CA ASP A 232 -20.35 5.08 10.93
C ASP A 232 -20.97 5.84 12.11
N ARG A 233 -20.76 7.16 12.16
CA ARG A 233 -21.55 8.07 13.00
C ARG A 233 -21.83 9.38 12.29
N CYS A 234 -22.68 9.32 11.27
CA CYS A 234 -23.57 10.45 10.97
C CYS A 234 -24.81 10.32 11.86
N GLY A 235 -24.70 10.84 13.09
CA GLY A 235 -25.86 11.02 13.96
C GLY A 235 -26.63 12.27 13.54
N CYS A 236 -27.77 12.08 12.86
CA CYS A 236 -28.81 13.11 12.80
C CYS A 236 -29.29 13.41 14.23
N ARG A 237 -29.13 14.65 14.69
CA ARG A 237 -29.97 15.21 15.75
C ARG A 237 -30.85 16.30 15.16
N ARG A 238 -32.12 16.19 15.55
CA ARG A 238 -33.25 17.06 15.24
C ARG A 238 -33.00 18.52 15.62
#